data_AF-A0A510E252-F1
#
_entry.id   AF-A0A510E252-F1
#
_cell.length_a   1.000
_cell.length_b   1.000
_cell.length_c   1.000
_cell.angle_alpha   90.00
_cell.angle_beta   90.00
_cell.angle_gamma   90.00
#
_symmetry.space_group_name_H-M   'P 1'
#
loop_
_entity.id
_entity.type
_entity.pdbx_description
1 polymer ?
#
loop_
_entity_poly.entity_id
_entity_poly.type
_entity_poly.pdbx_seq_one_letter_code
_entity_poly.pdbx_strand_id
1 'polypeptide(L)'
;MPGFLQFLTGTYLWLGLTVFKAFQSSPVTYMAALAFTAYGVHWFALGINKYIGGDSRVDGYMAIAFLWISIIGATVFGYAKDYPVMVLFILLALVYISDIPASLLQSPSWTRVKGFWHLITGTWLMYLTFAAALNFGLGFTLPL
;
A
#
# COMPACT_ATOMS: atom_id res chain seq x y z
N MET A 1 -9.98 10.09 -2.22
CA MET A 1 -10.38 9.52 -0.91
C MET A 1 -9.30 8.65 -0.24
N PRO A 2 -8.57 7.72 -0.92
CA PRO A 2 -7.77 6.72 -0.18
C PRO A 2 -6.54 7.29 0.56
N GLY A 3 -5.79 8.23 -0.03
CA GLY A 3 -4.54 8.73 0.58
C GLY A 3 -4.70 9.37 1.96
N PHE A 4 -5.72 10.23 2.13
CA PHE A 4 -5.94 10.91 3.41
C PHE A 4 -6.32 9.96 4.54
N LEU A 5 -7.29 9.08 4.30
CA LEU A 5 -7.71 8.10 5.31
C LEU A 5 -6.58 7.13 5.65
N GLN A 6 -5.80 6.72 4.66
CA GLN A 6 -4.62 5.90 4.85
C GLN A 6 -3.57 6.61 5.73
N PHE A 7 -3.31 7.89 5.50
CA PHE A 7 -2.44 8.69 6.35
C PHE A 7 -2.94 8.81 7.80
N LEU A 8 -4.24 9.05 8.00
CA LEU A 8 -4.85 9.09 9.33
C LEU A 8 -4.72 7.74 10.05
N THR A 9 -5.03 6.64 9.37
CA THR A 9 -4.85 5.28 9.90
C THR A 9 -3.41 5.05 10.36
N GLY A 10 -2.42 5.39 9.53
CA GLY A 10 -1.01 5.28 9.89
C GLY A 10 -0.65 6.10 11.12
N THR A 11 -1.14 7.35 11.19
CA THR A 11 -0.94 8.25 12.34
C THR A 11 -1.52 7.66 13.62
N TYR A 12 -2.74 7.11 13.57
CA TYR A 12 -3.37 6.49 14.73
C TYR A 12 -2.64 5.23 15.19
N LEU A 13 -2.14 4.42 14.26
CA LEU A 13 -1.31 3.26 14.60
C LEU A 13 0.00 3.68 15.26
N TRP A 14 0.65 4.74 14.78
CA TRP A 14 1.85 5.29 15.42
C TRP A 14 1.59 5.79 16.83
N LEU A 15 0.51 6.56 17.04
CA LEU A 15 0.11 7.02 18.36
C LEU A 15 -0.18 5.84 19.30
N GLY A 16 -0.87 4.81 18.79
CA GLY A 16 -1.09 3.55 19.49
C GLY A 16 0.23 2.93 19.95
N LEU A 17 1.16 2.71 19.04
CA LEU A 17 2.44 2.05 19.31
C LEU A 17 3.38 2.84 20.23
N THR A 18 3.40 4.17 20.12
CA THR A 18 4.43 5.02 20.75
C THR A 18 3.96 5.73 22.01
N VAL A 19 2.80 6.39 21.96
CA VAL A 19 2.28 7.21 23.05
C VAL A 19 1.46 6.36 24.01
N PHE A 20 0.47 5.64 23.47
CA PHE A 20 -0.45 4.83 24.26
C PHE A 20 0.10 3.44 24.59
N LYS A 21 1.18 3.02 23.92
CA LYS A 21 1.79 1.68 24.02
C LYS A 21 0.78 0.54 23.77
N ALA A 22 -0.27 0.83 23.01
CA ALA A 22 -1.21 -0.14 22.48
C ALA A 22 -0.60 -0.90 21.28
N PHE A 23 -1.09 -2.10 20.99
CA PHE A 23 -0.75 -2.90 19.80
C PHE A 23 0.70 -3.39 19.68
N GLN A 24 1.52 -3.23 20.72
CA GLN A 24 2.93 -3.63 20.74
C GLN A 24 3.14 -5.15 20.74
N SER A 25 2.10 -5.93 21.05
CA SER A 25 2.15 -7.40 21.05
C SER A 25 2.24 -8.01 19.65
N SER A 26 1.97 -7.23 18.60
CA SER A 26 1.94 -7.71 17.22
C SER A 26 2.97 -6.97 16.35
N PRO A 27 4.01 -7.67 15.84
CA PRO A 27 5.03 -7.06 14.99
C PRO A 27 4.47 -6.44 13.70
N VAL A 28 3.35 -6.99 13.19
CA VAL A 28 2.72 -6.50 11.96
C VAL A 28 2.11 -5.12 12.11
N THR A 29 1.76 -4.69 13.33
CA THR A 29 1.19 -3.35 13.56
C THR A 29 2.20 -2.24 13.23
N TYR A 30 3.49 -2.45 13.53
CA TYR A 30 4.53 -1.48 13.17
C TYR A 30 4.63 -1.33 11.66
N MET A 31 4.64 -2.46 10.93
CA MET A 31 4.69 -2.46 9.47
C MET A 31 3.44 -1.82 8.87
N ALA A 32 2.26 -2.08 9.45
CA ALA A 32 1.02 -1.42 9.07
C ALA A 32 1.12 0.10 9.27
N ALA A 33 1.57 0.57 10.44
CA ALA A 33 1.74 2.00 10.73
C ALA A 33 2.65 2.68 9.71
N LEU A 34 3.79 2.07 9.40
CA LEU A 34 4.74 2.52 8.39
C LEU A 34 4.09 2.59 7.00
N ALA A 35 3.46 1.50 6.56
CA ALA A 35 2.86 1.42 5.24
C ALA A 35 1.70 2.42 5.07
N PHE A 36 0.74 2.42 6.00
CA PHE A 36 -0.41 3.32 5.93
C PHE A 36 0.04 4.80 5.94
N THR A 37 1.06 5.16 6.70
CA THR A 37 1.60 6.53 6.68
C THR A 37 2.25 6.84 5.33
N ALA A 38 3.18 6.00 4.89
CA ALA A 38 3.98 6.25 3.68
C ALA A 38 3.11 6.27 2.42
N TYR A 39 2.24 5.27 2.22
CA TYR A 39 1.33 5.23 1.08
C TYR A 39 0.30 6.36 1.14
N GLY A 40 -0.11 6.79 2.33
CA GLY A 40 -1.02 7.93 2.49
C GLY A 40 -0.39 9.22 1.93
N VAL A 41 0.85 9.51 2.33
CA VAL A 41 1.63 10.64 1.81
C VAL A 41 1.92 10.48 0.32
N HIS A 42 2.24 9.27 -0.15
CA HIS A 42 2.48 8.98 -1.56
C HIS A 42 1.31 9.40 -2.45
N TRP A 43 0.09 9.01 -2.07
CA TRP A 43 -1.12 9.37 -2.82
C TRP A 43 -1.36 10.88 -2.85
N PHE A 44 -1.02 11.59 -1.78
CA PHE A 44 -1.05 13.06 -1.79
C PHE A 44 -0.02 13.64 -2.73
N ALA A 45 1.23 13.18 -2.67
CA ALA A 45 2.30 13.64 -3.54
C ALA A 45 1.95 13.43 -5.02
N LEU A 46 1.49 12.24 -5.40
CA LEU A 46 1.02 11.94 -6.75
C LEU A 46 -0.17 12.80 -7.17
N GLY A 47 -1.13 13.00 -6.26
CA GLY A 47 -2.30 13.84 -6.52
C GLY A 47 -1.93 15.30 -6.80
N ILE A 48 -1.03 15.87 -5.99
CA ILE A 48 -0.51 17.23 -6.17
C ILE A 48 0.30 17.33 -7.45
N ASN A 49 1.24 16.40 -7.68
CA ASN A 49 2.07 16.39 -8.89
C ASN A 49 1.21 16.36 -10.15
N LYS A 50 0.14 15.55 -10.15
CA LYS A 50 -0.81 15.48 -11.25
C LYS A 50 -1.65 16.76 -11.41
N TYR A 51 -2.08 17.37 -10.30
CA TYR A 51 -2.85 18.61 -10.32
C TYR A 51 -2.08 19.78 -10.95
N ILE A 52 -0.78 19.88 -10.66
CA ILE A 52 0.09 20.93 -11.20
C ILE A 52 0.67 20.60 -12.58
N GLY A 53 0.36 19.44 -13.15
CA GLY A 53 0.95 18.98 -14.42
C GLY A 53 2.46 18.74 -14.33
N GLY A 54 2.97 18.30 -13.18
CA GLY A 54 4.38 18.06 -12.97
C GLY A 54 4.91 16.83 -13.72
N ASP A 55 6.25 16.69 -13.76
CA ASP A 55 6.91 15.63 -14.51
C ASP A 55 6.66 14.25 -13.88
N SER A 56 6.12 13.33 -14.68
CA SER A 56 5.82 11.95 -14.27
C SER A 56 7.07 11.13 -13.97
N ARG A 57 8.26 11.56 -14.42
CA ARG A 57 9.52 10.86 -14.14
C ARG A 57 9.87 10.92 -12.65
N VAL A 58 9.48 11.99 -11.96
CA VAL A 58 9.65 12.13 -10.49
C VAL A 58 8.91 11.00 -9.77
N ASP A 59 7.72 10.65 -10.23
CA ASP A 59 6.93 9.54 -9.68
C ASP A 59 7.67 8.21 -9.86
N GLY A 60 8.35 8.02 -11.00
CA GLY A 60 9.18 6.84 -11.28
C GLY A 60 10.39 6.68 -10.34
N TYR A 61 11.02 7.77 -9.93
CA TYR A 61 12.09 7.70 -8.91
C TYR A 61 11.53 7.39 -7.53
N MET A 62 10.39 7.98 -7.18
CA MET A 62 9.70 7.70 -5.93
C MET A 62 9.23 6.22 -5.86
N ALA A 63 8.79 5.64 -6.98
CA ALA A 63 8.36 4.25 -7.08
C ALA A 63 9.43 3.24 -6.62
N ILE A 64 10.72 3.57 -6.73
CA ILE A 64 11.82 2.73 -6.21
C ILE A 64 11.73 2.58 -4.68
N ALA A 65 11.46 3.67 -3.96
CA ALA A 65 11.32 3.64 -2.51
C ALA A 65 10.07 2.84 -2.09
N PHE A 66 8.97 2.99 -2.83
CA PHE A 66 7.74 2.25 -2.53
C PHE A 66 7.80 0.77 -2.95
N LEU A 67 8.60 0.42 -3.95
CA LEU A 67 8.97 -0.97 -4.22
C LEU A 67 9.69 -1.57 -3.01
N TRP A 68 10.63 -0.83 -2.40
CA TRP A 68 11.33 -1.30 -1.21
C TRP A 68 10.40 -1.51 -0.01
N ILE A 69 9.50 -0.55 0.26
CA ILE A 69 8.45 -0.70 1.29
C ILE A 69 7.55 -1.91 0.98
N SER A 70 7.24 -2.14 -0.30
CA SER A 70 6.44 -3.29 -0.74
C SER A 70 7.12 -4.61 -0.38
N ILE A 71 8.42 -4.73 -0.67
CA ILE A 71 9.22 -5.92 -0.36
C ILE A 71 9.28 -6.14 1.16
N ILE A 72 9.59 -5.09 1.94
CA ILE A 72 9.65 -5.18 3.41
C ILE A 72 8.31 -5.66 3.97
N GLY A 73 7.20 -5.08 3.51
CA GLY A 73 5.88 -5.50 3.99
C GLY A 73 5.58 -6.94 3.64
N ALA A 74 5.85 -7.38 2.41
CA ALA A 74 5.68 -8.79 2.03
C ALA A 74 6.49 -9.72 2.94
N THR A 75 7.74 -9.37 3.28
CA THR A 75 8.57 -10.14 4.21
C THR A 75 7.97 -10.18 5.62
N VAL A 76 7.57 -9.03 6.18
CA VAL A 76 7.04 -8.96 7.56
C VAL A 76 5.71 -9.70 7.70
N PHE A 77 4.75 -9.45 6.81
CA PHE A 77 3.44 -10.11 6.86
C PHE A 77 3.55 -11.61 6.55
N GLY A 78 4.44 -12.00 5.63
CA GLY A 78 4.74 -13.41 5.37
C GLY A 78 5.32 -14.13 6.58
N TYR A 79 6.28 -13.51 7.28
CA TYR A 79 6.86 -14.08 8.50
C TYR A 79 5.82 -14.23 9.62
N ALA A 80 4.90 -13.26 9.73
CA ALA A 80 3.78 -13.30 10.66
C ALA A 80 2.63 -14.23 10.23
N LYS A 81 2.75 -14.90 9.06
CA LYS A 81 1.72 -15.77 8.45
C LYS A 81 0.39 -15.06 8.15
N ASP A 82 0.43 -13.75 8.02
CA ASP A 82 -0.67 -12.92 7.53
C ASP A 82 -0.60 -12.92 5.99
N TYR A 83 -1.07 -14.04 5.40
CA TYR A 83 -0.98 -14.26 3.98
C TYR A 83 -1.84 -13.29 3.14
N PRO A 84 -3.06 -12.91 3.55
CA PRO A 84 -3.87 -11.98 2.75
C PRO A 84 -3.20 -10.61 2.60
N VAL A 85 -2.59 -10.09 3.66
CA VAL A 85 -1.84 -8.83 3.60
C VAL A 85 -0.48 -9.05 2.91
N MET A 86 0.20 -10.18 3.11
CA MET A 86 1.42 -10.49 2.34
C MET A 86 1.17 -10.43 0.83
N VAL A 87 0.07 -11.04 0.35
CA VAL A 87 -0.31 -11.02 -1.08
C VAL A 87 -0.51 -9.58 -1.56
N LEU A 88 -1.15 -8.72 -0.76
CA LEU A 88 -1.29 -7.30 -1.09
C LEU A 88 0.08 -6.64 -1.35
N PHE A 89 1.06 -6.88 -0.48
CA PHE A 89 2.39 -6.29 -0.62
C PHE A 89 3.18 -6.84 -1.81
N ILE A 90 3.00 -8.12 -2.15
CA ILE A 90 3.55 -8.70 -3.38
C ILE A 90 2.94 -8.02 -4.62
N LEU A 91 1.63 -7.83 -4.64
CA LEU A 91 0.94 -7.15 -5.74
C LEU A 91 1.37 -5.68 -5.88
N LEU A 92 1.54 -4.98 -4.76
CA LEU A 92 2.12 -3.62 -4.74
C LEU A 92 3.54 -3.61 -5.30
N ALA A 93 4.38 -4.58 -4.96
CA ALA A 93 5.72 -4.69 -5.55
C ALA A 93 5.66 -4.83 -7.08
N LEU A 94 4.73 -5.63 -7.61
CA LEU A 94 4.52 -5.77 -9.06
C LEU A 94 4.03 -4.47 -9.72
N VAL A 95 3.17 -3.72 -9.04
CA VAL A 95 2.77 -2.37 -9.46
C VAL A 95 4.00 -1.47 -9.58
N TYR A 96 4.86 -1.41 -8.56
CA TYR A 96 6.03 -0.52 -8.62
C TYR A 96 7.13 -1.00 -9.59
N ILE A 97 7.34 -2.31 -9.72
CA ILE A 97 8.23 -2.87 -10.75
C ILE A 97 7.80 -2.45 -12.15
N SER A 98 6.49 -2.39 -12.41
CA SER A 98 5.95 -1.95 -13.70
C SER A 98 5.85 -0.43 -13.83
N ASP A 99 5.69 0.31 -12.73
CA ASP A 99 5.63 1.77 -12.72
C ASP A 99 6.97 2.44 -13.03
N ILE A 100 8.08 1.90 -12.50
CA ILE A 100 9.42 2.43 -12.73
C ILE A 100 9.73 2.59 -14.24
N PRO A 101 9.66 1.54 -15.08
CA PRO A 101 9.88 1.68 -16.52
C PRO A 101 8.75 2.44 -17.22
N ALA A 102 7.49 2.35 -16.76
CA ALA A 102 6.40 3.13 -17.33
C ALA A 102 6.64 4.64 -17.21
N SER A 103 7.11 5.09 -16.05
CA SER A 103 7.28 6.50 -15.70
C SER A 103 8.63 7.06 -16.17
N LEU A 104 9.73 6.32 -15.98
CA LEU A 104 11.07 6.79 -16.36
C LEU A 104 11.32 6.70 -17.88
N LEU A 105 10.86 5.63 -18.54
CA LEU A 105 11.02 5.44 -19.98
C LEU A 105 9.84 6.00 -20.78
N GLN A 106 8.80 6.49 -20.11
CA GLN A 106 7.56 7.00 -20.72
C GLN A 106 6.97 6.01 -21.73
N SER A 107 7.08 4.70 -21.44
CA SER A 107 6.75 3.63 -22.39
C SER A 107 5.25 3.29 -22.35
N PRO A 108 4.54 3.36 -23.50
CA PRO A 108 3.13 3.00 -23.57
C PRO A 108 2.86 1.52 -23.22
N SER A 109 3.78 0.63 -23.58
CA SER A 109 3.67 -0.81 -23.28
C SER A 109 3.71 -1.06 -21.77
N TRP A 110 4.68 -0.49 -21.07
CA TRP A 110 4.79 -0.60 -19.62
C TRP A 110 3.63 0.08 -18.89
N THR A 111 3.08 1.16 -19.45
CA THR A 111 1.87 1.80 -18.91
C THR A 111 0.67 0.83 -18.88
N ARG A 112 0.51 -0.03 -19.90
CA ARG A 112 -0.55 -1.05 -19.91
C ARG A 112 -0.30 -2.14 -18.88
N VAL A 113 0.95 -2.61 -18.76
CA VAL A 113 1.35 -3.61 -17.74
C VAL A 113 1.10 -3.08 -16.33
N LYS A 114 1.46 -1.81 -16.08
CA LYS A 114 1.15 -1.11 -14.84
C LYS A 114 -0.35 -1.06 -14.57
N GLY A 115 -1.15 -0.70 -15.56
CA GLY A 115 -2.60 -0.68 -15.46
C GLY A 115 -3.20 -2.04 -15.08
N PHE A 116 -2.68 -3.12 -15.66
CA PHE A 116 -3.08 -4.49 -15.33
C PHE A 116 -2.80 -4.83 -13.85
N TRP A 117 -1.59 -4.56 -13.37
CA TRP A 117 -1.25 -4.82 -11.96
C TRP A 117 -2.04 -3.94 -10.99
N HIS A 118 -2.34 -2.68 -11.35
CA HIS A 118 -3.23 -1.83 -10.56
C HIS A 118 -4.64 -2.41 -10.47
N LEU A 119 -5.18 -2.97 -11.56
CA LEU A 119 -6.51 -3.56 -11.55
C LEU A 119 -6.58 -4.78 -10.63
N ILE A 120 -5.59 -5.66 -10.71
CA ILE A 120 -5.50 -6.84 -9.83
C ILE A 120 -5.36 -6.41 -8.37
N THR A 121 -4.43 -5.48 -8.09
CA THR A 121 -4.17 -4.99 -6.73
C THR A 121 -5.40 -4.30 -6.15
N GLY A 122 -6.07 -3.46 -6.94
CA GLY A 122 -7.31 -2.80 -6.53
C GLY A 122 -8.43 -3.79 -6.24
N THR A 123 -8.56 -4.85 -7.06
CA THR A 123 -9.51 -5.93 -6.81
C THR A 123 -9.22 -6.66 -5.50
N TRP A 124 -7.95 -6.95 -5.23
CA TRP A 124 -7.53 -7.56 -3.97
C TRP A 124 -7.84 -6.66 -2.77
N LEU A 125 -7.57 -5.36 -2.87
CA LEU A 125 -7.91 -4.39 -1.82
C LEU A 125 -9.42 -4.30 -1.55
N MET A 126 -10.25 -4.35 -2.59
CA MET A 126 -11.70 -4.40 -2.43
C MET A 126 -12.13 -5.66 -1.68
N TYR A 127 -11.53 -6.82 -1.98
CA TYR A 127 -11.76 -8.05 -1.23
C TYR A 127 -11.34 -7.93 0.24
N LEU A 128 -10.13 -7.45 0.54
CA LEU A 128 -9.66 -7.30 1.92
C LEU A 128 -10.54 -6.34 2.72
N THR A 129 -11.00 -5.25 2.09
CA THR A 129 -11.93 -4.30 2.73
C THR A 129 -13.28 -4.97 3.03
N PHE A 130 -13.81 -5.73 2.07
CA PHE A 130 -15.04 -6.48 2.24
C PHE A 130 -14.92 -7.54 3.35
N ALA A 131 -13.84 -8.31 3.35
CA ALA A 131 -13.54 -9.32 4.37
C ALA A 131 -13.43 -8.68 5.76
N ALA A 132 -12.66 -7.60 5.90
CA ALA A 132 -12.54 -6.87 7.16
C ALA A 132 -13.89 -6.34 7.68
N ALA A 133 -14.68 -5.72 6.80
CA ALA A 133 -15.98 -5.16 7.19
C ALA A 133 -16.96 -6.25 7.65
N LEU A 134 -17.05 -7.38 6.94
CA LEU A 134 -17.95 -8.46 7.31
C LEU A 134 -17.46 -9.25 8.52
N ASN A 135 -16.15 -9.51 8.63
CA ASN A 135 -15.60 -10.23 9.77
C ASN A 135 -15.77 -9.43 11.07
N PHE A 136 -15.41 -8.15 11.08
CA PHE A 136 -15.51 -7.31 12.28
C PHE A 136 -16.93 -6.81 12.56
N GLY A 137 -17.72 -6.54 11.52
CA GLY A 137 -19.07 -6.00 11.67
C GLY A 137 -20.15 -7.06 11.89
N LEU A 138 -20.03 -8.21 11.24
CA LEU A 138 -21.06 -9.27 11.23
C LEU A 138 -20.55 -10.64 11.74
N GLY A 139 -19.28 -10.76 12.13
CA GLY A 139 -18.72 -12.00 12.69
C GLY A 139 -18.44 -13.08 11.64
N PHE A 140 -18.28 -12.71 10.36
CA PHE A 140 -17.91 -13.68 9.32
C PHE A 140 -16.47 -14.17 9.51
N THR A 141 -16.14 -15.29 8.85
CA THR A 141 -14.79 -15.90 8.89
C THR A 141 -14.19 -15.98 7.50
N LEU A 142 -14.18 -14.86 6.78
CA LEU A 142 -13.48 -14.77 5.50
C LEU A 142 -11.97 -14.69 5.75
N PRO A 143 -11.13 -15.26 4.87
CA PRO A 143 -9.68 -15.08 4.96
C PRO A 143 -9.30 -13.60 5.00
N LEU A 144 -8.76 -13.17 6.13
CA LEU A 144 -8.30 -11.80 6.40
C LEU A 144 -6.98 -11.87 7.15
#